data_AF-M5UB57-F1
#
_entry.id   AF-M5UB57-F1
#
_cell.length_a   1.000
_cell.length_b   1.000
_cell.length_c   1.000
_cell.angle_alpha   90.00
_cell.angle_beta   90.00
_cell.angle_gamma   90.00
#
_symmetry.space_group_name_H-M   'P 1'
#
loop_
_entity.id
_entity.type
_entity.pdbx_description
1 polymer ?
#
loop_
_entity_poly.entity_id
_entity_poly.type
_entity_poly.pdbx_seq_one_letter_code
_entity_poly.pdbx_strand_id
1 'polypeptide(L)'
;MGSAVRVHLDGRLSGLTDEARRVISVMGLNSANLVRWRLTWMRIIDICQKTDPELFASLMSYPDDMPDLSVLTPPSNTRPEGVERSYFAKHADGSLSNGFTV
;
A
#
# COMPACT_ATOMS: atom_id res chain seq x y z
N MET A 1 12.54 -6.79 -6.25
CA MET A 1 11.37 -5.89 -6.46
C MET A 1 11.83 -4.47 -6.20
N GLY A 2 11.69 -3.57 -7.17
CA GLY A 2 12.01 -2.15 -6.98
C GLY A 2 10.88 -1.44 -6.24
N SER A 3 11.19 -0.54 -5.30
CA SER A 3 10.17 0.27 -4.64
C SER A 3 9.43 1.14 -5.67
N ALA A 4 8.10 1.11 -5.68
CA ALA A 4 7.28 1.95 -6.56
C ALA A 4 7.11 3.38 -6.02
N VAL A 5 7.38 3.60 -4.73
CA VAL A 5 7.20 4.87 -4.03
C VAL A 5 8.46 5.22 -3.23
N ARG A 6 8.77 6.51 -3.14
CA ARG A 6 9.77 7.08 -2.22
C ARG A 6 9.08 8.01 -1.24
N VAL A 7 9.34 7.84 0.05
CA VAL A 7 8.96 8.78 1.10
C VAL A 7 10.14 9.71 1.35
N HIS A 8 9.90 11.02 1.38
CA HIS A 8 10.92 12.02 1.64
C HIS A 8 10.88 12.48 3.10
N LEU A 9 11.98 13.08 3.56
CA LEU A 9 12.11 13.59 4.93
C LEU A 9 11.13 14.73 5.25
N ASP A 10 10.59 15.40 4.23
CA ASP A 10 9.56 16.43 4.36
C ASP A 10 8.13 15.86 4.42
N GLY A 11 7.98 14.53 4.42
CA GLY A 11 6.70 13.83 4.48
C GLY A 11 5.98 13.72 3.12
N ARG A 12 6.58 14.19 2.02
CA ARG A 12 6.04 14.00 0.67
C ARG A 12 6.36 12.62 0.12
N LEU A 13 5.49 12.16 -0.77
CA LEU A 13 5.66 10.95 -1.56
C LEU A 13 6.05 11.28 -3.00
N SER A 14 6.93 10.48 -3.58
CA SER A 14 7.19 10.48 -5.04
C SER A 14 6.97 9.08 -5.61
N GLY A 15 6.27 9.01 -6.73
CA GLY A 15 6.13 7.78 -7.50
C GLY A 15 7.37 7.54 -8.36
N LEU A 16 7.96 6.36 -8.23
CA LEU A 16 9.09 5.90 -9.04
C LEU A 16 8.63 5.23 -10.34
N THR A 17 7.33 4.93 -10.45
CA THR A 17 6.65 4.47 -11.68
C THR A 17 5.52 5.43 -12.04
N ASP A 18 5.07 5.40 -13.29
CA ASP A 18 3.94 6.24 -13.75
C ASP A 18 2.65 5.92 -12.99
N GLU A 19 2.40 4.64 -12.73
CA GLU A 19 1.24 4.23 -11.94
C GLU A 19 1.30 4.78 -10.51
N ALA A 20 2.46 4.73 -9.85
CA ALA A 20 2.61 5.31 -8.52
C ALA A 20 2.41 6.84 -8.53
N ARG A 21 2.91 7.54 -9.55
CA ARG A 21 2.68 9.00 -9.70
C ARG A 21 1.20 9.30 -9.86
N ARG A 22 0.51 8.53 -10.70
CA ARG A 22 -0.93 8.65 -10.93
C ARG A 22 -1.71 8.44 -9.63
N VAL A 23 -1.45 7.37 -8.90
CA VAL A 23 -2.12 7.09 -7.62
C VAL A 23 -1.87 8.20 -6.60
N ILE A 24 -0.61 8.64 -6.43
CA ILE A 24 -0.28 9.74 -5.50
C ILE A 24 -1.06 11.01 -5.85
N SER A 25 -1.18 11.33 -7.13
CA SER A 25 -1.91 12.51 -7.61
C SER A 25 -3.42 12.37 -7.42
N VAL A 26 -4.02 11.31 -7.94
CA VAL A 26 -5.48 11.08 -7.94
C VAL A 26 -6.02 10.97 -6.52
N MET A 27 -5.30 10.28 -5.64
CA MET A 27 -5.70 10.12 -4.24
C MET A 27 -5.31 11.31 -3.35
N GLY A 28 -4.61 12.31 -3.89
CA GLY A 28 -4.17 13.48 -3.13
C GLY A 28 -3.26 13.15 -1.96
N LEU A 29 -2.38 12.15 -2.09
CA LEU A 29 -1.56 11.64 -0.98
C LEU A 29 -0.53 12.67 -0.48
N ASN A 30 -0.24 13.71 -1.29
CA ASN A 30 0.56 14.86 -0.91
C ASN A 30 -0.26 16.09 -0.50
N SER A 31 -1.55 15.92 -0.19
CA SER A 31 -2.35 17.01 0.39
C SER A 31 -1.71 17.50 1.70
N ALA A 32 -1.83 18.79 1.97
CA ALA A 32 -1.17 19.42 3.12
C ALA A 32 -1.52 18.74 4.45
N ASN A 33 -2.75 18.24 4.58
CA ASN A 33 -3.18 17.49 5.76
C ASN A 33 -2.40 16.17 5.93
N LEU A 34 -2.29 15.38 4.86
CA LEU A 34 -1.62 14.09 4.91
C LEU A 34 -0.09 14.23 5.07
N VAL A 35 0.50 15.27 4.48
CA VAL A 35 1.92 15.59 4.69
C VAL A 35 2.19 15.95 6.15
N ARG A 36 1.37 16.82 6.75
CA ARG A 36 1.48 17.16 8.18
C ARG A 36 1.30 15.94 9.07
N TRP A 37 0.30 15.11 8.79
CA TRP A 37 0.06 13.88 9.53
C TRP A 37 1.27 12.94 9.50
N ARG A 38 1.89 12.75 8.33
CA ARG A 38 3.11 11.94 8.17
C ARG A 38 4.28 12.50 8.98
N LEU A 39 4.50 13.82 8.91
CA LEU A 39 5.56 14.47 9.68
C LEU A 39 5.37 14.33 11.18
N THR A 40 4.13 14.44 11.67
CA THR A 40 3.82 14.22 13.09
C THR A 40 4.16 12.79 13.50
N TRP A 41 3.73 11.79 12.75
CA TRP A 41 4.02 10.39 13.07
C TRP A 41 5.51 10.07 12.99
N MET A 42 6.23 10.54 11.96
CA MET A 42 7.68 10.36 11.86
C MET A 42 8.40 10.91 13.11
N ARG A 43 7.97 12.08 13.62
CA ARG A 43 8.51 12.66 14.85
C ARG A 43 8.15 11.84 16.09
N ILE A 44 6.90 11.38 16.21
CA ILE A 44 6.47 10.55 17.35
C ILE A 44 7.31 9.28 17.40
N ILE A 45 7.48 8.59 16.28
CA ILE A 45 8.27 7.35 16.20
C ILE A 45 9.73 7.61 16.56
N ASP A 46 10.36 8.69 16.04
CA ASP A 46 11.75 9.04 16.37
C ASP A 46 11.93 9.38 17.86
N ILE A 47 10.96 10.04 18.49
CA ILE A 47 10.97 10.32 19.93
C ILE A 47 10.85 9.01 20.72
N CYS A 48 9.83 8.18 20.43
CA CYS A 48 9.58 6.93 21.15
C CYS A 48 10.79 5.99 21.05
N GLN A 49 11.42 5.90 19.88
CA GLN A 49 12.62 5.08 19.70
C GLN A 49 13.75 5.44 20.70
N LYS A 50 13.85 6.71 21.09
CA LYS A 50 14.91 7.22 21.98
C LYS A 50 14.51 7.22 23.44
N THR A 51 13.23 7.39 23.75
CA THR A 51 12.77 7.66 25.12
C THR A 51 11.88 6.58 25.71
N ASP A 52 11.23 5.77 24.86
CA ASP A 52 10.25 4.76 25.27
C ASP A 52 10.28 3.56 24.30
N PRO A 53 11.25 2.64 24.47
CA PRO A 53 11.39 1.48 23.59
C PRO A 53 10.18 0.52 23.61
N GLU A 54 9.45 0.46 24.73
CA GLU A 54 8.24 -0.38 24.84
C GLU A 54 7.11 0.19 23.98
N LEU A 55 6.86 1.51 24.08
CA LEU A 55 5.88 2.18 23.23
C LEU A 55 6.29 2.14 21.76
N PHE A 56 7.57 2.33 21.44
CA PHE A 56 8.07 2.18 20.08
C PHE A 56 7.80 0.77 19.53
N ALA A 57 8.10 -0.27 20.31
CA ALA A 57 7.82 -1.64 19.93
C ALA A 57 6.32 -1.85 19.69
N SER A 58 5.46 -1.36 20.58
CA SER A 58 4.00 -1.45 20.42
C SER A 58 3.49 -0.75 19.16
N LEU A 59 3.95 0.48 18.87
CA LEU A 59 3.55 1.25 17.68
C LEU A 59 4.02 0.64 16.36
N MET A 60 5.14 -0.10 16.38
CA MET A 60 5.75 -0.70 15.20
C MET A 60 5.42 -2.19 15.02
N SER A 61 4.76 -2.82 16.01
CA SER A 61 4.42 -4.24 15.98
C SER A 61 3.12 -4.50 15.22
N TYR A 62 2.95 -5.74 14.79
CA TYR A 62 1.65 -6.23 14.35
C TYR A 62 0.69 -6.39 15.54
N PRO A 63 -0.63 -6.38 15.30
CA PRO A 63 -1.60 -6.71 16.34
C PRO A 63 -1.30 -8.07 16.98
N ASP A 64 -1.47 -8.17 18.30
CA ASP A 64 -1.21 -9.42 19.05
C ASP A 64 -2.14 -10.57 18.62
N ASP A 65 -3.31 -10.24 18.08
CA ASP A 65 -4.33 -11.19 17.59
C ASP A 65 -4.15 -11.54 16.09
N MET A 66 -3.04 -11.13 15.48
CA MET A 66 -2.78 -11.43 14.08
C MET A 66 -2.57 -12.95 13.90
N PRO A 67 -3.37 -13.61 13.04
CA PRO A 67 -3.16 -15.03 12.78
C PRO A 67 -1.82 -15.25 12.07
N ASP A 68 -1.16 -16.36 12.39
CA ASP A 68 0.04 -16.78 11.66
C ASP A 68 -0.35 -17.14 10.23
N LEU A 69 -0.11 -16.22 9.29
CA LEU A 69 -0.43 -16.40 7.89
C LEU A 69 0.45 -17.47 7.21
N SER A 70 1.57 -17.87 7.83
CA SER A 70 2.45 -18.90 7.25
C SER A 70 1.86 -20.31 7.33
N VAL A 71 0.96 -20.55 8.29
CA VAL A 71 0.25 -21.83 8.45
C VAL A 71 -1.12 -21.84 7.78
N LEU A 72 -1.59 -20.69 7.30
CA LEU A 72 -2.87 -20.58 6.63
C LEU A 72 -2.71 -20.76 5.12
N THR A 73 -3.48 -21.69 4.56
CA THR A 73 -3.63 -21.78 3.10
C THR A 73 -4.69 -20.76 2.68
N PRO A 74 -4.34 -19.73 1.88
CA PRO A 74 -5.34 -18.79 1.40
C PRO A 74 -6.39 -19.55 0.58
N PRO A 75 -7.68 -19.21 0.70
CA PRO A 75 -8.70 -19.84 -0.12
C PRO A 75 -8.39 -19.61 -1.60
N SER A 76 -8.59 -20.64 -2.40
CA SER A 76 -8.42 -20.54 -3.86
C SER A 76 -9.40 -19.51 -4.42
N ASN A 77 -8.88 -18.52 -5.15
CA ASN A 77 -9.70 -17.50 -5.81
C ASN A 77 -10.26 -18.02 -7.16
N THR A 78 -10.80 -19.24 -7.15
CA THR A 78 -11.31 -19.97 -8.33
C THR A 78 -12.79 -19.76 -8.59
N ARG A 79 -13.42 -18.77 -7.92
CA ARG A 79 -14.81 -18.43 -8.23
C ARG A 79 -14.88 -17.98 -9.69
N PRO A 80 -15.65 -18.67 -10.56
CA PRO A 80 -15.76 -18.32 -11.97
C PRO A 80 -16.21 -16.86 -12.16
N GLU A 81 -17.06 -16.36 -11.26
CA GLU A 81 -17.55 -14.98 -11.27
C GLU A 81 -16.40 -13.95 -11.11
N GLY A 82 -15.31 -14.33 -10.44
CA GLY A 82 -14.12 -13.50 -10.25
C GLY A 82 -13.34 -13.29 -11.56
N VAL A 83 -13.33 -14.27 -12.46
CA VAL A 83 -12.72 -14.17 -13.79
C VAL A 83 -13.52 -13.22 -14.67
N GLU A 84 -14.85 -13.31 -14.65
CA GLU A 84 -15.73 -12.42 -15.42
C GLU A 84 -15.55 -10.93 -15.07
N ARG A 85 -15.15 -10.61 -13.84
CA ARG A 85 -14.96 -9.23 -13.38
C ARG A 85 -13.49 -8.80 -13.29
N SER A 86 -12.56 -9.72 -13.52
CA SER A 86 -11.13 -9.44 -13.46
C SER A 86 -10.60 -9.05 -14.82
N TYR A 87 -10.29 -7.77 -14.99
CA TYR A 87 -9.60 -7.26 -16.17
C TYR A 87 -8.29 -8.03 -16.45
N PHE A 88 -7.52 -8.31 -15.39
CA PHE A 88 -6.25 -9.02 -15.51
C PHE A 88 -6.43 -10.46 -16.00
N ALA A 89 -7.43 -11.18 -15.49
CA ALA A 89 -7.72 -12.56 -15.92
C ALA A 89 -8.21 -12.60 -17.38
N LYS A 90 -9.10 -11.68 -17.77
CA LYS A 90 -9.58 -11.53 -19.15
C LYS A 90 -8.49 -11.10 -20.13
N HIS A 91 -7.53 -10.29 -19.68
CA HIS A 91 -6.37 -9.94 -20.50
C HIS A 91 -5.47 -11.15 -20.73
N ALA A 92 -5.23 -11.95 -19.69
CA ALA A 92 -4.37 -13.12 -19.76
C ALA A 92 -4.93 -14.24 -20.66
N ASP A 93 -6.26 -14.41 -20.71
CA ASP A 93 -6.90 -15.42 -21.58
C ASP A 93 -7.26 -14.90 -23.00
N GLY A 94 -7.05 -13.60 -23.27
CA GLY A 94 -7.34 -12.98 -24.56
C GLY A 94 -8.82 -12.65 -24.82
N SER A 95 -9.70 -12.75 -23.83
CA SER A 95 -11.14 -12.49 -23.94
C SER A 95 -11.53 -11.01 -23.76
N LEU A 96 -10.57 -10.12 -23.54
CA LEU A 96 -10.85 -8.68 -23.60
C LEU A 96 -11.29 -8.29 -25.02
N SER A 97 -12.51 -7.77 -25.14
CA SER A 97 -12.95 -7.16 -26.39
C SER A 97 -12.12 -5.91 -26.67
N ASN A 98 -11.80 -5.68 -27.95
CA ASN A 98 -10.97 -4.55 -28.44
C ASN A 98 -11.55 -3.14 -28.17
N GLY A 99 -12.55 -3.00 -27.30
CA GLY A 99 -13.27 -1.75 -27.03
C GLY A 99 -12.75 -0.93 -25.85
N PHE A 100 -11.77 -1.41 -25.08
CA PHE A 100 -11.13 -0.63 -24.02
C PHE A 100 -9.79 -0.06 -24.50
N THR A 101 -9.86 1.03 -25.26
CA THR A 101 -8.72 1.92 -25.47
C THR A 101 -8.68 2.90 -24.29
N VAL A 102 -7.58 2.89 -23.53
CA VAL A 102 -7.19 4.00 -22.64
C VAL A 102 -6.27 4.92 -23.42
#